data_AF-A0A4D7QQV9-F1
#
_entry.id   AF-A0A4D7QQV9-F1
#
_cell.length_a   1.000
_cell.length_b   1.000
_cell.length_c   1.000
_cell.angle_alpha   90.00
_cell.angle_beta   90.00
_cell.angle_gamma   90.00
#
_symmetry.space_group_name_H-M   'P 1'
#
loop_
_entity.id
_entity.type
_entity.pdbx_description
1 polymer ?
#
loop_
_entity_poly.entity_id
_entity_poly.type
_entity_poly.pdbx_seq_one_letter_code
_entity_poly.pdbx_strand_id
1 'polypeptide(L)'
;MRSGRVGYATIWDGNIYVQCRRLPDRSLRCEAAGTLLQPSLRHVLTGDRLAALAQASWVLDASFGHHVRVFVPSEPTDRAAQAILAVLQDIYGADPAALQVQTAWVLDMPCPPRNGPSQNLAGLVNDAPSMRPTAIFACSYAAAAPPQTVTSAAELVDLYSVSVAAEIQRLRINAARRVHTVFDAGIGYIQCMPERQAAAIYCEAQSAESWPALAAILTPDRLGRLRRAGYAPPGRGPNHSRSYSIEVFDDVALAREILTLLHDVYGYQGAAALKVLTE
;
A
#
# COMPACT_ATOMS: atom_id res chain seq x y z
N MET A 1 -13.37 19.80 -29.17
CA MET A 1 -12.46 19.57 -28.02
C MET A 1 -12.27 20.89 -27.33
N ARG A 2 -12.37 20.95 -25.99
CA ARG A 2 -11.97 22.15 -25.24
C ARG A 2 -10.43 22.17 -25.22
N SER A 3 -9.83 23.33 -25.46
CA SER A 3 -8.36 23.45 -25.43
C SER A 3 -7.82 22.95 -24.09
N GLY A 4 -6.83 22.05 -24.12
CA GLY A 4 -6.20 21.46 -22.92
C GLY A 4 -7.08 20.50 -22.10
N ARG A 5 -8.22 20.03 -22.63
CA ARG A 5 -9.07 19.04 -21.93
C ARG A 5 -9.53 17.90 -22.84
N VAL A 6 -9.61 16.71 -22.26
CA VAL A 6 -10.13 15.50 -22.88
C VAL A 6 -11.44 15.08 -22.20
N GLY A 7 -12.39 14.61 -23.02
CA GLY A 7 -13.69 14.13 -22.54
C GLY A 7 -13.63 12.65 -22.15
N TYR A 8 -14.14 12.34 -20.97
CA TYR A 8 -14.35 10.98 -20.48
C TYR A 8 -15.84 10.69 -20.36
N ALA A 9 -16.23 9.45 -20.68
CA ALA A 9 -17.54 8.88 -20.37
C ALA A 9 -17.34 7.64 -19.49
N THR A 10 -17.99 7.61 -18.34
CA THR A 10 -17.99 6.48 -17.40
C THR A 10 -19.38 5.86 -17.40
N ILE A 11 -19.44 4.55 -17.66
CA ILE A 11 -20.67 3.75 -17.56
C ILE A 11 -20.47 2.78 -16.39
N TRP A 12 -21.38 2.78 -15.41
CA TRP A 12 -21.14 2.15 -14.11
C TRP A 12 -22.41 1.80 -13.33
N ASP A 13 -22.31 0.91 -12.33
CA ASP A 13 -23.43 0.49 -11.45
C ASP A 13 -23.22 0.82 -9.95
N GLY A 14 -22.15 1.53 -9.63
CA GLY A 14 -21.64 1.67 -8.26
C GLY A 14 -20.15 1.38 -8.21
N ASN A 15 -19.85 0.10 -8.35
CA ASN A 15 -18.50 -0.44 -8.23
C ASN A 15 -17.96 -0.88 -9.60
N ILE A 16 -18.78 -1.50 -10.43
CA ILE A 16 -18.38 -1.99 -11.75
C ILE A 16 -18.44 -0.81 -12.73
N TYR A 17 -17.40 -0.65 -13.56
CA TYR A 17 -17.41 0.40 -14.58
C TYR A 17 -16.58 0.06 -15.83
N VAL A 18 -16.94 0.77 -16.90
CA VAL A 18 -16.10 0.99 -18.07
C VAL A 18 -15.99 2.50 -18.30
N GLN A 19 -14.77 3.00 -18.41
CA GLN A 19 -14.51 4.42 -18.67
C GLN A 19 -13.80 4.59 -20.01
N CYS A 20 -14.36 5.44 -20.88
CA CYS A 20 -13.86 5.66 -22.22
C CYS A 20 -13.43 7.11 -22.46
N ARG A 21 -12.40 7.30 -23.28
CA ARG A 21 -11.97 8.59 -23.81
C ARG A 21 -11.63 8.50 -25.28
N ARG A 22 -11.77 9.62 -25.99
CA ARG A 22 -11.29 9.73 -27.37
C ARG A 22 -9.81 10.11 -27.39
N LEU A 23 -9.02 9.41 -28.19
CA LEU A 23 -7.60 9.70 -28.43
C LEU A 23 -7.43 10.74 -29.57
N PRO A 24 -6.22 11.32 -29.74
CA PRO A 24 -5.97 12.32 -30.79
C PRO A 24 -6.26 11.82 -32.22
N ASP A 25 -6.03 10.53 -32.48
CA ASP A 25 -6.32 9.86 -33.76
C ASP A 25 -7.82 9.53 -33.96
N ARG A 26 -8.68 9.99 -33.05
CA ARG A 26 -10.13 9.76 -32.97
C ARG A 26 -10.55 8.35 -32.56
N SER A 27 -9.61 7.45 -32.26
CA SER A 27 -9.95 6.16 -31.68
C SER A 27 -10.58 6.33 -30.30
N LEU A 28 -11.39 5.36 -29.88
CA LEU A 28 -12.00 5.33 -28.56
C LEU A 28 -11.24 4.32 -27.71
N ARG A 29 -10.54 4.80 -26.68
CA ARG A 29 -9.91 3.93 -25.67
C ARG A 29 -10.87 3.78 -24.50
N CYS A 30 -11.23 2.54 -24.19
CA CYS A 30 -12.04 2.19 -23.03
C CYS A 30 -11.24 1.35 -22.04
N GLU A 31 -11.45 1.58 -20.75
CA GLU A 31 -10.79 0.93 -19.63
C GLU A 31 -11.88 0.34 -18.72
N ALA A 32 -11.95 -0.99 -18.65
CA ALA A 32 -12.81 -1.74 -17.75
C ALA A 32 -12.09 -1.98 -16.42
N ALA A 33 -12.82 -1.82 -15.32
CA ALA A 33 -12.26 -1.89 -13.97
C ALA A 33 -11.54 -3.23 -13.70
N GLY A 34 -10.43 -3.21 -12.96
CA GLY A 34 -9.71 -4.42 -12.59
C GLY A 34 -9.33 -4.45 -11.11
N THR A 35 -8.77 -5.57 -10.65
CA THR A 35 -8.64 -5.86 -9.20
C THR A 35 -7.52 -5.09 -8.50
N LEU A 36 -6.62 -4.44 -9.25
CA LEU A 36 -5.45 -3.78 -8.68
C LEU A 36 -5.82 -2.50 -7.94
N LEU A 37 -6.53 -1.60 -8.62
CA LEU A 37 -7.02 -0.34 -8.06
C LEU A 37 -8.43 -0.47 -7.48
N GLN A 38 -9.07 -1.63 -7.63
CA GLN A 38 -10.37 -1.90 -7.04
C GLN A 38 -10.43 -3.32 -6.46
N PRO A 39 -9.85 -3.54 -5.27
CA PRO A 39 -9.74 -4.87 -4.67
C PRO A 39 -11.08 -5.57 -4.44
N SER A 40 -12.18 -4.82 -4.28
CA SER A 40 -13.53 -5.37 -4.15
C SER A 40 -13.97 -6.19 -5.36
N LEU A 41 -13.40 -5.94 -6.55
CA LEU A 41 -13.69 -6.72 -7.75
C LEU A 41 -13.04 -8.12 -7.76
N ARG A 42 -12.22 -8.50 -6.77
CA ARG A 42 -11.65 -9.86 -6.70
C ARG A 42 -12.71 -10.96 -6.63
N HIS A 43 -13.86 -10.68 -6.02
CA HIS A 43 -14.98 -11.61 -5.98
C HIS A 43 -15.78 -11.65 -7.29
N VAL A 44 -15.67 -10.59 -8.10
CA VAL A 44 -16.37 -10.44 -9.38
C VAL A 44 -15.52 -11.01 -10.52
N LEU A 45 -14.21 -10.74 -10.55
CA LEU A 45 -13.29 -11.11 -11.61
C LEU A 45 -12.61 -12.46 -11.33
N THR A 46 -13.40 -13.53 -11.43
CA THR A 46 -12.91 -14.91 -11.37
C THR A 46 -12.07 -15.27 -12.61
N GLY A 47 -11.35 -16.39 -12.56
CA GLY A 47 -10.54 -16.86 -13.68
C GLY A 47 -11.31 -16.96 -15.01
N ASP A 48 -12.53 -17.49 -14.97
CA ASP A 48 -13.39 -17.61 -16.16
C ASP A 48 -13.80 -16.26 -16.74
N ARG A 49 -14.10 -15.28 -15.88
CA ARG A 49 -14.47 -13.92 -16.31
C ARG A 49 -13.27 -13.14 -16.84
N LEU A 50 -12.08 -13.35 -16.29
CA LEU A 50 -10.84 -12.82 -16.85
C LEU A 50 -10.53 -13.43 -18.23
N ALA A 51 -10.79 -14.72 -18.42
CA ALA A 51 -10.68 -15.36 -19.73
C ALA A 51 -11.71 -14.80 -20.73
N ALA A 52 -12.95 -14.54 -20.29
CA ALA A 52 -13.97 -13.92 -21.12
C ALA A 52 -13.58 -12.49 -21.57
N LEU A 53 -12.95 -11.69 -20.71
CA LEU A 53 -12.41 -10.36 -21.10
C LEU A 53 -11.38 -10.49 -22.22
N ALA A 54 -10.42 -11.40 -22.06
CA ALA A 54 -9.39 -11.64 -23.06
C ALA A 54 -10.00 -12.09 -24.40
N GLN A 55 -10.98 -13.00 -24.37
CA GLN A 55 -11.72 -13.45 -25.57
C GLN A 55 -12.50 -12.30 -26.24
N ALA A 56 -12.99 -11.34 -25.46
CA ALA A 56 -13.65 -10.14 -25.95
C ALA A 56 -12.67 -9.02 -26.39
N SER A 57 -11.38 -9.35 -26.53
CA SER A 57 -10.29 -8.44 -26.93
C SER A 57 -10.04 -7.29 -25.95
N TRP A 58 -10.29 -7.51 -24.66
CA TRP A 58 -9.90 -6.59 -23.59
C TRP A 58 -8.58 -7.06 -22.98
N VAL A 59 -7.54 -6.25 -23.15
CA VAL A 59 -6.16 -6.60 -22.79
C VAL A 59 -5.80 -5.99 -21.44
N LEU A 60 -5.18 -6.77 -20.56
CA LEU A 60 -4.69 -6.26 -19.28
C LEU A 60 -3.63 -5.16 -19.48
N ASP A 61 -3.89 -3.96 -18.96
CA ASP A 61 -2.87 -2.93 -18.77
C ASP A 61 -2.15 -3.19 -17.45
N ALA A 62 -0.90 -3.67 -17.55
CA ALA A 62 -0.05 -3.93 -16.39
C ALA A 62 0.25 -2.66 -15.57
N SER A 63 0.08 -1.46 -16.14
CA SER A 63 0.38 -0.20 -15.46
C SER A 63 -0.58 0.05 -14.30
N PHE A 64 -1.85 -0.30 -14.44
CA PHE A 64 -2.87 -0.03 -13.42
C PHE A 64 -3.81 -1.21 -13.17
N GLY A 65 -3.53 -2.36 -13.80
CA GLY A 65 -4.27 -3.61 -13.62
C GLY A 65 -5.73 -3.54 -14.08
N HIS A 66 -6.05 -2.69 -15.04
CA HIS A 66 -7.36 -2.61 -15.70
C HIS A 66 -7.33 -3.30 -17.06
N HIS A 67 -8.49 -3.54 -17.66
CA HIS A 67 -8.56 -4.15 -18.99
C HIS A 67 -8.90 -3.08 -20.03
N VAL A 68 -8.10 -2.98 -21.08
CA VAL A 68 -8.19 -1.94 -22.12
C VAL A 68 -8.67 -2.54 -23.42
N ARG A 69 -9.56 -1.82 -24.09
CA ARG A 69 -9.85 -2.03 -25.51
C ARG A 69 -9.83 -0.70 -26.24
N VAL A 70 -9.24 -0.69 -27.43
CA VAL A 70 -9.22 0.47 -28.33
C VAL A 70 -10.08 0.15 -29.54
N PHE A 71 -11.10 0.97 -29.78
CA PHE A 71 -11.96 0.92 -30.95
C PHE A 71 -11.44 1.90 -31.99
N VAL A 72 -11.18 1.41 -33.20
CA VAL A 72 -10.61 2.24 -34.27
C VAL A 72 -11.65 3.27 -34.77
N PRO A 73 -11.22 4.41 -35.35
CA PRO A 73 -12.15 5.46 -35.78
C PRO A 73 -13.22 5.01 -36.79
N SER A 74 -12.93 3.95 -37.57
CA SER A 74 -13.84 3.38 -38.56
C SER A 74 -14.84 2.38 -37.96
N GLU A 75 -14.69 1.99 -36.70
CA GLU A 75 -15.60 1.04 -36.05
C GLU A 75 -16.94 1.72 -35.73
N PRO A 76 -18.08 1.10 -36.05
CA PRO A 76 -19.39 1.65 -35.73
C PRO A 76 -19.59 1.87 -34.22
N THR A 77 -20.22 3.00 -33.85
CA THR A 77 -20.44 3.37 -32.44
C THR A 77 -21.28 2.35 -31.67
N ASP A 78 -22.24 1.72 -32.34
CA ASP A 78 -23.09 0.65 -31.77
C ASP A 78 -22.27 -0.59 -31.41
N ARG A 79 -21.23 -0.93 -32.18
CA ARG A 79 -20.29 -2.02 -31.86
C ARG A 79 -19.49 -1.73 -30.60
N ALA A 80 -19.02 -0.49 -30.44
CA ALA A 80 -18.36 -0.07 -29.21
C ALA A 80 -19.31 -0.12 -28.01
N ALA A 81 -20.55 0.37 -28.16
CA ALA A 81 -21.56 0.31 -27.10
C ALA A 81 -21.92 -1.13 -26.70
N GLN A 82 -22.10 -2.03 -27.68
CA GLN A 82 -22.35 -3.46 -27.43
C GLN A 82 -21.19 -4.11 -26.69
N ALA A 83 -19.95 -3.83 -27.09
CA ALA A 83 -18.77 -4.37 -26.42
C ALA A 83 -18.64 -3.88 -24.97
N ILE A 84 -19.01 -2.62 -24.70
CA ILE A 84 -19.03 -2.06 -23.34
C ILE A 84 -20.13 -2.75 -22.51
N LEU A 85 -21.34 -2.90 -23.05
CA LEU A 85 -22.45 -3.55 -22.34
C LEU A 85 -22.16 -5.03 -22.06
N ALA A 86 -21.55 -5.75 -23.00
CA ALA A 86 -21.15 -7.15 -22.80
C ALA A 86 -20.16 -7.31 -21.64
N VAL A 87 -19.21 -6.37 -21.48
CA VAL A 87 -18.32 -6.39 -20.31
C VAL A 87 -19.09 -6.16 -19.02
N LEU A 88 -19.91 -5.12 -18.97
CA LEU A 88 -20.63 -4.75 -17.75
C LEU A 88 -21.63 -5.83 -17.33
N GLN A 89 -22.44 -6.33 -18.26
CA GLN A 89 -23.56 -7.23 -17.98
C GLN A 89 -23.10 -8.69 -17.98
N ASP A 90 -22.52 -9.15 -19.07
CA ASP A 90 -22.28 -10.58 -19.27
C ASP A 90 -21.05 -11.07 -18.50
N ILE A 91 -20.01 -10.23 -18.42
CA ILE A 91 -18.76 -10.58 -17.73
C ILE A 91 -18.82 -10.17 -16.25
N TYR A 92 -19.16 -8.92 -15.95
CA TYR A 92 -19.06 -8.42 -14.57
C TYR A 92 -20.34 -8.73 -13.79
N GLY A 93 -21.47 -8.96 -14.47
CA GLY A 93 -22.74 -9.27 -13.84
C GLY A 93 -23.49 -8.04 -13.33
N ALA A 94 -23.21 -6.86 -13.88
CA ALA A 94 -23.95 -5.64 -13.55
C ALA A 94 -25.40 -5.71 -14.04
N ASP A 95 -26.34 -5.21 -13.24
CA ASP A 95 -27.74 -5.08 -13.64
C ASP A 95 -27.88 -3.95 -14.68
N PRO A 96 -28.35 -4.24 -15.91
CA PRO A 96 -28.58 -3.23 -16.94
C PRO A 96 -29.45 -2.06 -16.46
N ALA A 97 -30.43 -2.32 -15.59
CA ALA A 97 -31.34 -1.29 -15.08
C ALA A 97 -30.68 -0.36 -14.06
N ALA A 98 -29.55 -0.77 -13.47
CA ALA A 98 -28.78 0.01 -12.51
C ALA A 98 -27.66 0.84 -13.16
N LEU A 99 -27.39 0.65 -14.45
CA LEU A 99 -26.32 1.34 -15.16
C LEU A 99 -26.59 2.84 -15.28
N GLN A 100 -25.58 3.63 -14.92
CA GLN A 100 -25.56 5.09 -15.05
C GLN A 100 -24.46 5.51 -16.01
N VAL A 101 -24.66 6.66 -16.66
CA VAL A 101 -23.68 7.28 -17.55
C VAL A 101 -23.30 8.65 -17.00
N GLN A 102 -22.01 8.89 -16.81
CA GLN A 102 -21.47 10.18 -16.42
C GLN A 102 -20.42 10.64 -17.43
N THR A 103 -20.43 11.93 -17.78
CA THR A 103 -19.39 12.53 -18.61
C THR A 103 -18.61 13.61 -17.86
N ALA A 104 -17.30 13.68 -18.07
CA ALA A 104 -16.43 14.68 -17.45
C ALA A 104 -15.40 15.24 -18.44
N TRP A 105 -15.00 16.49 -18.24
CA TRP A 105 -13.90 17.13 -18.99
C TRP A 105 -12.68 17.27 -18.09
N VAL A 106 -11.70 16.39 -18.29
CA VAL A 106 -10.48 16.27 -17.50
C VAL A 106 -9.34 17.00 -18.21
N LEU A 107 -8.39 17.56 -17.46
CA LEU A 107 -7.14 18.10 -18.03
C LEU A 107 -6.43 17.06 -18.90
N ASP A 108 -6.04 17.48 -20.10
CA ASP A 108 -5.31 16.64 -21.04
C ASP A 108 -3.82 16.64 -20.70
N MET A 109 -3.38 15.59 -20.01
CA MET A 109 -2.00 15.40 -19.57
C MET A 109 -1.57 13.95 -19.77
N PRO A 110 -0.26 13.66 -19.95
CA PRO A 110 0.21 12.30 -20.27
C PRO A 110 -0.25 11.24 -19.27
N CYS A 111 -0.23 11.56 -17.98
CA CYS A 111 -0.58 10.64 -16.90
C CYS A 111 -1.62 11.33 -16.01
N PRO A 112 -2.91 11.29 -16.40
CA PRO A 112 -3.96 12.00 -15.69
C PRO A 112 -4.19 11.39 -14.31
N PRO A 113 -4.72 12.17 -13.34
CA PRO A 113 -4.96 11.69 -11.98
C PRO A 113 -5.92 10.50 -12.00
N ARG A 114 -5.50 9.41 -11.35
CA ARG A 114 -6.28 8.17 -11.23
C ARG A 114 -6.69 7.91 -9.79
N ASN A 115 -7.88 7.35 -9.59
CA ASN A 115 -8.34 6.94 -8.27
C ASN A 115 -7.42 5.83 -7.71
N GLY A 116 -6.97 5.99 -6.47
CA GLY A 116 -6.19 4.97 -5.76
C GLY A 116 -7.05 3.84 -5.19
N PRO A 117 -6.42 2.75 -4.70
CA PRO A 117 -7.11 1.53 -4.25
C PRO A 117 -8.00 1.68 -3.01
N SER A 118 -7.98 2.84 -2.34
CA SER A 118 -8.88 3.16 -1.24
C SER A 118 -10.24 3.72 -1.70
N GLN A 119 -10.40 4.03 -2.99
CA GLN A 119 -11.63 4.61 -3.53
C GLN A 119 -12.49 3.53 -4.21
N ASN A 120 -13.71 3.34 -3.72
CA ASN A 120 -14.65 2.35 -4.24
C ASN A 120 -15.61 2.90 -5.31
N LEU A 121 -15.53 4.19 -5.63
CA LEU A 121 -16.41 4.84 -6.61
C LEU A 121 -15.93 4.59 -8.04
N ALA A 122 -16.89 4.45 -8.96
CA ALA A 122 -16.63 4.20 -10.38
C ALA A 122 -15.88 5.32 -11.12
N GLY A 123 -15.17 4.90 -12.16
CA GLY A 123 -14.39 5.77 -13.03
C GLY A 123 -12.97 5.94 -12.51
N LEU A 124 -11.99 5.62 -13.34
CA LEU A 124 -10.60 5.58 -12.92
C LEU A 124 -9.96 6.97 -12.95
N VAL A 125 -10.20 7.73 -14.02
CA VAL A 125 -9.62 9.06 -14.24
C VAL A 125 -10.60 10.13 -13.78
N ASN A 126 -10.15 10.99 -12.86
CA ASN A 126 -10.93 12.12 -12.33
C ASN A 126 -9.98 13.20 -11.77
N ASP A 127 -10.08 14.44 -12.26
CA ASP A 127 -9.27 15.58 -11.81
C ASP A 127 -10.00 16.54 -10.86
N ALA A 128 -11.14 16.12 -10.31
CA ALA A 128 -11.88 16.90 -9.32
C ALA A 128 -10.96 17.27 -8.13
N PRO A 129 -11.02 18.52 -7.60
CA PRO A 129 -10.19 18.94 -6.48
C PRO A 129 -10.29 18.04 -5.25
N SER A 130 -11.47 17.46 -4.99
CA SER A 130 -11.72 16.53 -3.89
C SER A 130 -10.95 15.21 -3.99
N MET A 131 -10.51 14.82 -5.19
CA MET A 131 -9.78 13.57 -5.43
C MET A 131 -8.27 13.72 -5.28
N ARG A 132 -7.73 14.95 -5.31
CA ARG A 132 -6.28 15.20 -5.28
C ARG A 132 -5.53 14.52 -4.13
N PRO A 133 -6.05 14.47 -2.88
CA PRO A 133 -5.32 13.85 -1.78
C PRO A 133 -5.11 12.34 -1.92
N THR A 134 -5.95 11.65 -2.71
CA THR A 134 -5.94 10.18 -2.85
C THR A 134 -5.65 9.73 -4.29
N ALA A 135 -5.47 10.67 -5.21
CA ALA A 135 -5.19 10.37 -6.60
C ALA A 135 -3.74 9.93 -6.81
N ILE A 136 -3.56 8.97 -7.71
CA ILE A 136 -2.27 8.53 -8.23
C ILE A 136 -1.89 9.46 -9.39
N PHE A 137 -0.81 10.22 -9.21
CA PHE A 137 -0.21 11.09 -10.23
C PHE A 137 1.02 10.42 -10.86
N ALA A 138 0.81 9.25 -11.45
CA ALA A 138 1.87 8.47 -12.09
C ALA A 138 1.33 7.81 -13.36
N CYS A 139 2.22 7.25 -14.17
CA CYS A 139 1.87 6.53 -15.39
C CYS A 139 1.69 5.02 -15.15
N SER A 140 2.04 4.55 -13.95
CA SER A 140 1.82 3.19 -13.46
C SER A 140 1.64 3.20 -11.94
N TYR A 141 1.06 2.11 -11.43
CA TYR A 141 0.86 1.83 -10.02
C TYR A 141 1.42 0.45 -9.71
N ALA A 142 2.44 0.41 -8.87
CA ALA A 142 2.91 -0.83 -8.27
C ALA A 142 2.11 -1.08 -6.98
N ALA A 143 1.35 -2.17 -6.93
CA ALA A 143 0.73 -2.59 -5.68
C ALA A 143 1.79 -2.77 -4.59
N ALA A 144 1.43 -2.38 -3.36
CA ALA A 144 2.17 -2.84 -2.20
C ALA A 144 2.23 -4.38 -2.24
N ALA A 145 3.42 -4.94 -2.00
CA ALA A 145 3.57 -6.39 -1.95
C ALA A 145 2.54 -6.97 -0.96
N PRO A 146 1.91 -8.11 -1.27
CA PRO A 146 1.03 -8.77 -0.32
C PRO A 146 1.82 -9.00 0.97
N PRO A 147 1.18 -8.82 2.14
CA PRO A 147 1.87 -8.98 3.39
C PRO A 147 2.52 -10.36 3.49
N GLN A 148 3.84 -10.37 3.65
CA GLN A 148 4.59 -11.60 3.79
C GLN A 148 4.48 -12.05 5.24
N THR A 149 3.68 -13.09 5.47
CA THR A 149 3.62 -13.69 6.80
C THR A 149 4.86 -14.56 6.96
N VAL A 150 5.70 -14.22 7.92
CA VAL A 150 6.88 -14.99 8.32
C VAL A 150 6.54 -15.87 9.53
N THR A 151 7.20 -17.02 9.62
CA THR A 151 7.00 -18.02 10.67
C THR A 151 8.13 -18.02 11.70
N SER A 152 9.21 -17.29 11.44
CA SER A 152 10.35 -17.18 12.34
C SER A 152 10.97 -15.79 12.37
N ALA A 153 11.71 -15.49 13.45
CA ALA A 153 12.51 -14.28 13.57
C ALA A 153 13.60 -14.21 12.47
N ALA A 154 14.17 -15.35 12.05
CA ALA A 154 15.18 -15.38 11.00
C ALA A 154 14.62 -14.90 9.66
N GLU A 155 13.42 -15.37 9.28
CA GLU A 155 12.73 -14.90 8.07
C GLU A 155 12.38 -13.41 8.16
N LEU A 156 12.00 -12.91 9.35
CA LEU A 156 11.74 -11.49 9.55
C LEU A 156 13.01 -10.64 9.37
N VAL A 157 14.15 -11.15 9.87
CA VAL A 157 15.46 -10.54 9.71
C VAL A 157 15.87 -10.51 8.24
N ASP A 158 15.68 -11.61 7.51
CA ASP A 158 15.99 -11.66 6.07
C ASP A 158 15.15 -10.65 5.29
N LEU A 159 13.89 -10.44 5.70
CA LEU A 159 12.99 -9.50 5.04
C LEU A 159 13.32 -8.02 5.31
N TYR A 160 13.68 -7.66 6.55
CA TYR A 160 13.76 -6.25 6.96
C TYR A 160 15.13 -5.77 7.43
N SER A 161 16.14 -6.64 7.53
CA SER A 161 17.46 -6.28 8.08
C SER A 161 18.10 -5.08 7.36
N VAL A 162 18.05 -5.04 6.03
CA VAL A 162 18.64 -3.95 5.25
C VAL A 162 17.97 -2.60 5.55
N SER A 163 16.63 -2.55 5.57
CA SER A 163 15.91 -1.30 5.83
C SER A 163 16.06 -0.83 7.28
N VAL A 164 16.03 -1.76 8.25
CA VAL A 164 16.22 -1.43 9.67
C VAL A 164 17.67 -0.98 9.93
N ALA A 165 18.66 -1.65 9.34
CA ALA A 165 20.06 -1.25 9.45
C ALA A 165 20.31 0.14 8.86
N ALA A 166 19.70 0.48 7.73
CA ALA A 166 19.80 1.81 7.13
C ALA A 166 19.28 2.91 8.07
N GLU A 167 18.17 2.66 8.78
CA GLU A 167 17.67 3.61 9.77
C GLU A 167 18.56 3.72 11.00
N ILE A 168 19.11 2.62 11.49
CA ILE A 168 20.08 2.65 12.59
C ILE A 168 21.33 3.45 12.17
N GLN A 169 21.81 3.24 10.95
CA GLN A 169 22.91 4.01 10.37
C GLN A 169 22.57 5.50 10.29
N ARG A 170 21.34 5.85 9.88
CA ARG A 170 20.84 7.24 9.88
C ARG A 170 20.93 7.85 11.27
N LEU A 171 20.52 7.12 12.33
CA LEU A 171 20.65 7.57 13.72
C LEU A 171 22.11 7.81 14.09
N ARG A 172 23.03 6.90 13.75
CA ARG A 172 24.47 7.07 14.01
C ARG A 172 25.06 8.30 13.34
N ILE A 173 24.80 8.48 12.04
CA ILE A 173 25.30 9.63 11.26
C ILE A 173 24.76 10.94 11.87
N ASN A 174 23.54 10.92 12.37
CA ASN A 174 22.87 12.09 12.95
C ASN A 174 22.97 12.13 14.49
N ALA A 175 23.98 11.51 15.11
CA ALA A 175 24.08 11.41 16.57
C ALA A 175 24.04 12.77 17.30
N ALA A 176 24.50 13.84 16.65
CA ALA A 176 24.47 15.20 17.20
C ALA A 176 23.08 15.89 17.11
N ARG A 177 22.08 15.26 16.49
CA ARG A 177 20.72 15.81 16.31
C ARG A 177 19.73 15.13 17.26
N ARG A 178 18.52 15.66 17.37
CA ARG A 178 17.43 15.02 18.12
C ARG A 178 16.59 14.26 17.11
N VAL A 179 17.05 13.05 16.81
CA VAL A 179 16.46 12.15 15.82
C VAL A 179 16.12 10.82 16.49
N HIS A 180 15.10 10.14 16.01
CA HIS A 180 14.61 8.85 16.46
C HIS A 180 13.98 8.08 15.27
N THR A 181 13.88 6.77 15.41
CA THR A 181 13.12 5.93 14.49
C THR A 181 12.24 5.02 15.33
N VAL A 182 10.96 4.91 14.97
CA VAL A 182 10.03 3.95 15.56
C VAL A 182 9.81 2.81 14.57
N PHE A 183 10.11 1.59 15.01
CA PHE A 183 9.78 0.34 14.32
C PHE A 183 8.47 -0.19 14.91
N ASP A 184 7.36 0.13 14.24
CA ASP A 184 6.00 -0.13 14.69
C ASP A 184 5.41 -1.39 14.02
N ALA A 185 5.14 -2.40 14.84
CA ALA A 185 4.54 -3.67 14.43
C ALA A 185 2.99 -3.66 14.49
N GLY A 186 2.38 -2.49 14.71
CA GLY A 186 0.94 -2.25 14.85
C GLY A 186 0.40 -2.59 16.24
N ILE A 187 0.89 -3.68 16.83
CA ILE A 187 0.51 -4.14 18.18
C ILE A 187 1.44 -3.62 19.28
N GLY A 188 2.65 -3.23 18.93
CA GLY A 188 3.68 -2.71 19.81
C GLY A 188 4.85 -2.18 18.99
N TYR A 189 5.79 -1.47 19.62
CA TYR A 189 6.91 -0.86 18.92
C TYR A 189 8.24 -0.97 19.66
N ILE A 190 9.32 -0.79 18.90
CA ILE A 190 10.64 -0.44 19.43
C ILE A 190 11.05 0.90 18.82
N GLN A 191 11.36 1.87 19.67
CA GLN A 191 11.82 3.20 19.27
C GLN A 191 13.29 3.34 19.61
N CYS A 192 14.12 3.83 18.70
CA CYS A 192 15.55 4.04 18.95
C CYS A 192 15.94 5.49 18.64
N MET A 193 16.91 6.02 19.38
CA MET A 193 17.48 7.36 19.22
C MET A 193 18.96 7.39 19.62
N PRO A 194 19.76 8.36 19.14
CA PRO A 194 21.13 8.52 19.59
C PRO A 194 21.20 8.99 21.05
N GLU A 195 22.05 8.34 21.84
CA GLU A 195 22.39 8.75 23.19
C GLU A 195 23.74 9.48 23.19
N ARG A 196 23.67 10.81 23.13
CA ARG A 196 24.84 11.69 22.89
C ARG A 196 25.97 11.51 23.89
N GLN A 197 25.64 11.35 25.17
CA GLN A 197 26.66 11.31 26.22
C GLN A 197 27.38 9.97 26.29
N ALA A 198 26.74 8.89 25.86
CA ALA A 198 27.23 7.53 26.03
C ALA A 198 27.83 6.93 24.75
N ALA A 199 27.86 7.68 23.63
CA ALA A 199 28.20 7.14 22.31
C ALA A 199 27.42 5.83 22.04
N ALA A 200 26.11 5.88 22.24
CA ALA A 200 25.24 4.71 22.16
C ALA A 200 23.98 5.00 21.34
N ILE A 201 23.27 3.95 20.95
CA ILE A 201 21.88 4.03 20.50
C ILE A 201 21.00 3.59 21.66
N TYR A 202 20.18 4.49 22.18
CA TYR A 202 19.17 4.18 23.20
C TYR A 202 17.90 3.71 22.52
N CYS A 203 17.39 2.55 22.92
CA CYS A 203 16.14 2.00 22.42
C CYS A 203 15.14 1.75 23.56
N GLU A 204 13.88 2.01 23.27
CA GLU A 204 12.73 1.76 24.13
C GLU A 204 11.78 0.76 23.47
N ALA A 205 11.44 -0.30 24.21
CA ALA A 205 10.42 -1.26 23.84
C ALA A 205 9.14 -0.92 24.62
N GLN A 206 8.03 -0.74 23.89
CA GLN A 206 6.74 -0.36 24.46
C GLN A 206 6.29 -1.34 25.56
N SER A 207 5.85 -0.82 26.70
CA SER A 207 5.39 -1.65 27.81
C SER A 207 3.85 -1.65 27.95
N ALA A 208 3.33 -2.55 28.77
CA ALA A 208 1.94 -2.51 29.18
C ALA A 208 1.60 -1.31 30.11
N GLU A 209 2.60 -0.68 30.74
CA GLU A 209 2.40 0.55 31.52
C GLU A 209 2.14 1.76 30.61
N SER A 210 2.81 1.82 29.44
CA SER A 210 2.54 2.88 28.45
C SER A 210 1.30 2.59 27.62
N TRP A 211 0.98 1.32 27.36
CA TRP A 211 -0.22 0.92 26.62
C TRP A 211 -0.84 -0.36 27.19
N PRO A 212 -1.89 -0.26 28.02
CA PRO A 212 -2.47 -1.41 28.73
C PRO A 212 -2.93 -2.57 27.85
N ALA A 213 -3.29 -2.34 26.58
CA ALA A 213 -3.70 -3.41 25.67
C ALA A 213 -2.56 -4.41 25.37
N LEU A 214 -1.30 -4.03 25.59
CA LEU A 214 -0.15 -4.92 25.49
C LEU A 214 -0.12 -5.99 26.59
N ALA A 215 -0.91 -5.88 27.66
CA ALA A 215 -0.90 -6.87 28.74
C ALA A 215 -1.25 -8.30 28.26
N ALA A 216 -2.08 -8.43 27.22
CA ALA A 216 -2.41 -9.72 26.61
C ALA A 216 -1.27 -10.28 25.74
N ILE A 217 -0.37 -9.41 25.28
CA ILE A 217 0.72 -9.74 24.36
C ILE A 217 2.02 -9.98 25.14
N LEU A 218 2.33 -9.13 26.13
CA LEU A 218 3.54 -9.16 26.94
C LEU A 218 3.41 -10.14 28.12
N THR A 219 3.30 -11.42 27.79
CA THR A 219 3.29 -12.50 28.80
C THR A 219 4.60 -12.53 29.60
N PRO A 220 4.64 -13.15 30.78
CA PRO A 220 5.87 -13.29 31.56
C PRO A 220 7.04 -13.89 30.77
N ASP A 221 6.76 -14.86 29.88
CA ASP A 221 7.78 -15.48 29.02
C ASP A 221 8.36 -14.49 28.01
N ARG A 222 7.51 -13.68 27.38
CA ARG A 222 7.90 -12.65 26.40
C ARG A 222 8.67 -11.52 27.06
N LEU A 223 8.23 -11.07 28.24
CA LEU A 223 9.01 -10.13 29.07
C LEU A 223 10.34 -10.73 29.51
N GLY A 224 10.39 -12.04 29.80
CA GLY A 224 11.63 -12.76 30.09
C GLY A 224 12.62 -12.74 28.91
N ARG A 225 12.13 -12.85 27.66
CA ARG A 225 12.96 -12.68 26.45
C ARG A 225 13.53 -11.27 26.34
N LEU A 226 12.69 -10.26 26.55
CA LEU A 226 13.10 -8.85 26.51
C LEU A 226 14.19 -8.55 27.55
N ARG A 227 14.03 -9.06 28.78
CA ARG A 227 15.05 -8.93 29.86
C ARG A 227 16.36 -9.66 29.54
N ARG A 228 16.29 -10.87 28.95
CA ARG A 228 17.50 -11.59 28.50
C ARG A 228 18.24 -10.84 27.40
N ALA A 229 17.51 -10.09 26.57
CA ALA A 229 18.07 -9.13 25.64
C ALA A 229 18.47 -7.80 26.31
N GLY A 230 18.69 -7.76 27.63
CA GLY A 230 19.29 -6.62 28.33
C GLY A 230 18.39 -5.39 28.51
N TYR A 231 17.10 -5.47 28.18
CA TYR A 231 16.18 -4.37 28.45
C TYR A 231 15.80 -4.31 29.93
N ALA A 232 16.00 -3.13 30.52
CA ALA A 232 15.52 -2.80 31.84
C ALA A 232 13.97 -2.68 31.85
N PRO A 233 13.31 -3.00 32.97
CA PRO A 233 11.88 -2.71 33.14
C PRO A 233 11.61 -1.19 33.11
N PRO A 234 10.34 -0.78 32.89
CA PRO A 234 9.91 0.60 33.09
C PRO A 234 10.37 1.12 34.46
N GLY A 235 10.66 2.41 34.48
CA GLY A 235 11.17 3.10 35.67
C GLY A 235 10.70 4.54 35.64
N ARG A 236 11.61 5.47 35.34
CA ARG A 236 11.21 6.88 35.14
C ARG A 236 10.44 7.07 33.84
N GLY A 237 10.81 6.33 32.79
CA GLY A 237 10.05 6.24 31.54
C GLY A 237 9.07 5.06 31.59
N PRO A 238 7.95 5.13 30.86
CA PRO A 238 6.92 4.10 30.92
C PRO A 238 7.27 2.87 30.06
N ASN A 239 8.41 2.86 29.36
CA ASN A 239 8.82 1.78 28.47
C ASN A 239 10.02 1.02 29.01
N HIS A 240 10.20 -0.22 28.54
CA HIS A 240 11.44 -0.95 28.75
C HIS A 240 12.56 -0.30 27.96
N SER A 241 13.78 -0.25 28.49
CA SER A 241 14.87 0.43 27.78
C SER A 241 16.22 -0.26 27.84
N ARG A 242 17.03 -0.02 26.80
CA ARG A 242 18.41 -0.50 26.68
C ARG A 242 19.23 0.49 25.86
N SER A 243 20.49 0.71 26.26
CA SER A 243 21.48 1.40 25.45
C SER A 243 22.43 0.41 24.78
N TYR A 244 22.66 0.60 23.49
CA TYR A 244 23.56 -0.18 22.66
C TYR A 244 24.82 0.64 22.35
N SER A 245 25.96 0.25 22.91
CA SER A 245 27.24 0.90 22.59
C SER A 245 27.54 0.77 21.09
N ILE A 246 27.90 1.89 20.46
CA ILE A 246 28.24 1.91 19.03
C ILE A 246 29.54 1.15 18.72
N GLU A 247 30.37 0.88 19.73
CA GLU A 247 31.63 0.14 19.60
C GLU A 247 31.43 -1.38 19.57
N VAL A 248 30.32 -1.87 20.16
CA VAL A 248 30.06 -3.31 20.31
C VAL A 248 29.07 -3.82 19.26
N PHE A 249 28.07 -3.00 18.93
CA PHE A 249 27.05 -3.35 17.96
C PHE A 249 27.31 -2.61 16.66
N ASP A 250 27.31 -3.31 15.53
CA ASP A 250 27.16 -2.67 14.22
C ASP A 250 25.66 -2.49 13.88
N ASP A 251 25.38 -1.82 12.77
CA ASP A 251 24.02 -1.51 12.34
C ASP A 251 23.20 -2.77 12.03
N VAL A 252 23.84 -3.81 11.50
CA VAL A 252 23.20 -5.07 11.10
C VAL A 252 22.88 -5.93 12.33
N ALA A 253 23.79 -5.98 13.30
CA ALA A 253 23.62 -6.68 14.56
C ALA A 253 22.47 -6.07 15.37
N LEU A 254 22.42 -4.73 15.47
CA LEU A 254 21.32 -4.05 16.15
C LEU A 254 20.00 -4.22 15.38
N ALA A 255 20.00 -4.16 14.05
CA ALA A 255 18.81 -4.43 13.24
C ALA A 255 18.25 -5.83 13.49
N ARG A 256 19.13 -6.85 13.49
CA ARG A 256 18.75 -8.24 13.76
C ARG A 256 18.14 -8.39 15.15
N GLU A 257 18.72 -7.73 16.15
CA GLU A 257 18.19 -7.80 17.52
C GLU A 257 16.81 -7.15 17.63
N ILE A 258 16.62 -5.96 17.05
CA ILE A 258 15.32 -5.27 17.02
C ILE A 258 14.26 -6.14 16.34
N LEU A 259 14.55 -6.69 15.16
CA LEU A 259 13.61 -7.54 14.43
C LEU A 259 13.29 -8.83 15.20
N THR A 260 14.30 -9.44 15.83
CA THR A 260 14.09 -10.61 16.69
C THR A 260 13.16 -10.28 17.85
N LEU A 261 13.32 -9.11 18.49
CA LEU A 261 12.44 -8.70 19.58
C LEU A 261 11.02 -8.37 19.10
N LEU A 262 10.86 -7.74 17.94
CA LEU A 262 9.53 -7.53 17.34
C LEU A 262 8.80 -8.85 17.13
N HIS A 263 9.48 -9.87 16.62
CA HIS A 263 8.91 -11.20 16.46
C HIS A 263 8.65 -11.89 17.81
N ASP A 264 9.67 -12.04 18.64
CA ASP A 264 9.62 -12.90 19.82
C ASP A 264 8.84 -12.32 21.00
N VAL A 265 8.86 -10.99 21.15
CA VAL A 265 8.23 -10.30 22.29
C VAL A 265 6.83 -9.82 21.90
N TYR A 266 6.66 -9.25 20.71
CA TYR A 266 5.37 -8.73 20.29
C TYR A 266 4.59 -9.75 19.46
N GLY A 267 5.22 -10.75 18.84
CA GLY A 267 4.54 -11.70 17.95
C GLY A 267 4.33 -11.12 16.55
N TYR A 268 5.18 -10.18 16.13
CA TYR A 268 5.09 -9.62 14.79
C TYR A 268 5.51 -10.64 13.73
N GLN A 269 4.62 -10.91 12.79
CA GLN A 269 4.78 -11.93 11.75
C GLN A 269 4.86 -11.34 10.34
N GLY A 270 5.06 -10.04 10.14
CA GLY A 270 5.14 -9.46 8.78
C GLY A 270 3.80 -9.39 8.01
N ALA A 271 2.70 -9.87 8.61
CA ALA A 271 1.34 -9.84 8.02
C ALA A 271 0.80 -8.43 7.73
N ALA A 272 1.46 -7.39 8.23
CA ALA A 272 1.38 -6.04 7.71
C ALA A 272 2.82 -5.53 7.56
N ALA A 273 3.09 -4.68 6.57
CA ALA A 273 4.43 -4.11 6.39
C ALA A 273 4.87 -3.36 7.66
N LEU A 274 6.12 -3.59 8.09
CA LEU A 274 6.70 -2.92 9.24
C LEU A 274 6.66 -1.41 9.00
N LYS A 275 6.01 -0.68 9.90
CA LYS A 275 5.97 0.78 9.79
C LYS A 275 7.24 1.34 10.41
N VAL A 276 7.97 2.11 9.61
CA VAL A 276 9.15 2.85 10.05
C VAL A 276 8.75 4.32 10.08
N LEU A 277 8.68 4.90 11.27
CA LEU A 277 8.33 6.31 11.47
C LEU A 277 9.57 7.07 11.91
N THR A 278 9.79 8.24 11.33
CA THR A 278 10.86 9.18 11.69
C THR A 278 10.25 10.54 12.03
N GLU A 279 10.90 11.32 12.89
CA GLU A 279 10.60 12.74 13.16
C GLU A 279 10.52 13.64 11.92
#